data_AF-A0A0Q5ZU99-F1
#
_entry.id   AF-A0A0Q5ZU99-F1
#
_cell.length_a   1.000
_cell.length_b   1.000
_cell.length_c   1.000
_cell.angle_alpha   90.00
_cell.angle_beta   90.00
_cell.angle_gamma   90.00
#
_symmetry.space_group_name_H-M   'P 1'
#
loop_
_entity.id
_entity.type
_entity.pdbx_description
1 polymer ?
#
loop_
_entity_poly.entity_id
_entity_poly.type
_entity_poly.pdbx_seq_one_letter_code
_entity_poly.pdbx_strand_id
1 'polypeptide(L)'
;MINPIIHQKIKFMKNSDLKNKPITEYTNEELISNEKKVKTMTIMLAVAMVLMFFTNIFTSTKGFNAFSIMPMAFIPILVVNINNLNKLKKEIKDRNI
;
A
#
# COMPACT_ATOMS: atom_id res chain seq x y z
N MET A 1 29.94 -4.63 31.96
CA MET A 1 30.19 -4.15 30.58
C MET A 1 29.43 -5.08 29.64
N ILE A 2 28.39 -4.61 28.94
CA ILE A 2 27.61 -5.48 28.04
C ILE A 2 28.44 -5.73 26.78
N ASN A 3 28.57 -7.00 26.39
CA ASN A 3 29.34 -7.43 25.22
C ASN A 3 28.83 -6.71 23.95
N PRO A 4 29.70 -6.05 23.16
CA PRO A 4 29.32 -5.30 21.96
C PRO A 4 28.62 -6.15 20.88
N ILE A 5 28.92 -7.46 20.82
CA ILE A 5 28.25 -8.39 19.89
C ILE A 5 26.78 -8.58 20.28
N ILE A 6 26.49 -8.64 21.58
CA ILE A 6 25.12 -8.78 22.10
C ILE A 6 24.32 -7.51 21.81
N HIS A 7 24.92 -6.34 22.01
CA HIS A 7 24.28 -5.06 21.72
C HIS A 7 23.98 -4.89 20.21
N GLN A 8 24.89 -5.32 19.34
CA GLN A 8 24.69 -5.28 17.89
C GLN A 8 23.60 -6.26 17.43
N LYS A 9 23.55 -7.46 18.00
CA LYS A 9 22.51 -8.46 17.71
C LYS A 9 21.11 -7.99 18.15
N ILE A 10 21.01 -7.34 19.31
CA ILE A 10 19.74 -6.75 19.80
C ILE A 10 19.29 -5.60 18.88
N LYS A 11 20.21 -4.73 18.46
CA LYS A 11 19.90 -3.65 17.51
C LYS A 11 19.47 -4.19 16.14
N PHE A 12 20.10 -5.28 15.68
CA PHE A 12 19.74 -5.95 14.43
C PHE A 12 18.37 -6.62 14.51
N MET A 13 18.06 -7.34 15.60
CA MET A 13 16.73 -7.94 15.84
C MET A 13 15.64 -6.88 15.91
N LYS A 14 15.85 -5.81 16.68
CA LYS A 14 14.91 -4.67 16.74
C LYS A 14 14.67 -4.04 15.37
N ASN A 15 15.67 -4.02 14.49
CA ASN A 15 15.55 -3.48 13.14
C ASN A 15 14.91 -4.46 12.14
N SER A 16 15.01 -5.77 12.34
CA SER A 16 14.31 -6.76 11.50
C SER A 16 12.80 -6.81 11.76
N ASP A 17 12.36 -6.40 12.96
CA ASP A 17 10.95 -6.26 13.33
C ASP A 17 10.30 -4.97 12.75
N LEU A 18 11.09 -4.00 12.29
CA LEU A 18 10.62 -2.72 11.72
C LEU A 18 9.76 -2.87 10.46
N LYS A 19 9.72 -4.05 9.82
CA LYS A 19 8.91 -4.27 8.61
C LYS A 19 7.40 -4.34 8.90
N ASN A 20 6.98 -4.47 10.16
CA ASN A 20 5.58 -4.56 10.57
C ASN A 20 5.25 -3.70 11.80
N LYS A 21 5.88 -2.53 11.97
CA LYS A 21 5.45 -1.63 13.05
C LYS A 21 4.01 -1.17 12.80
N PRO A 22 3.13 -1.15 13.81
CA PRO A 22 1.75 -0.68 13.65
C PRO A 22 1.74 0.78 13.23
N ILE A 23 0.67 1.21 12.54
CA ILE A 23 0.52 2.59 12.03
C ILE A 23 0.64 3.62 13.16
N THR A 24 0.23 3.25 14.38
CA THR A 24 0.35 4.06 15.60
C THR A 24 1.80 4.36 16.01
N GLU A 25 2.78 3.60 15.54
CA GLU A 25 4.21 3.80 15.83
C GLU A 25 4.96 4.57 14.72
N TYR A 26 4.23 5.09 13.73
CA TYR A 26 4.84 5.90 12.68
C TYR A 26 5.18 7.28 13.24
N THR A 27 6.31 7.85 12.82
CA THR A 27 6.56 9.29 13.01
C THR A 27 5.63 10.09 12.11
N ASN A 28 5.44 11.38 12.39
CA ASN A 28 4.56 12.24 11.60
C ASN A 28 5.00 12.30 10.12
N GLU A 29 6.31 12.37 9.89
CA GLU A 29 6.90 12.38 8.55
C GLU A 29 6.66 11.06 7.80
N GLU A 30 6.86 9.92 8.48
CA GLU A 30 6.58 8.60 7.90
C GLU A 30 5.10 8.44 7.59
N LEU A 31 4.22 8.94 8.44
CA LEU A 31 2.77 8.84 8.27
C LEU A 31 2.30 9.63 7.05
N ILE A 32 2.75 10.89 6.90
CA ILE A 32 2.44 11.75 5.75
C ILE A 32 3.05 11.20 4.46
N SER A 33 4.31 10.74 4.52
CA SER A 33 5.00 10.16 3.37
C SER A 33 4.29 8.89 2.88
N ASN A 34 3.88 8.03 3.82
CA ASN A 34 3.21 6.79 3.48
C ASN A 34 1.76 7.01 3.00
N GLU A 35 1.03 7.98 3.54
CA GLU A 35 -0.30 8.39 3.04
C GLU A 35 -0.22 8.80 1.56
N LYS A 36 0.72 9.69 1.22
CA LYS A 36 0.95 10.11 -0.17
C LYS A 36 1.33 8.94 -1.06
N LYS A 37 2.23 8.07 -0.62
CA LYS A 37 2.67 6.89 -1.38
C LYS A 37 1.51 5.94 -1.66
N VAL A 38 0.77 5.53 -0.63
CA VAL A 38 -0.37 4.63 -0.75
C VAL A 38 -1.46 5.26 -1.60
N LYS A 39 -1.73 6.57 -1.44
CA LYS A 39 -2.69 7.31 -2.26
C LYS A 39 -2.32 7.29 -3.74
N THR A 40 -1.07 7.62 -4.08
CA THR A 40 -0.58 7.60 -5.46
C THR A 40 -0.68 6.21 -6.08
N MET A 41 -0.25 5.17 -5.36
CA MET A 41 -0.35 3.79 -5.83
C MET A 41 -1.81 3.34 -6.03
N THR A 42 -2.70 3.74 -5.11
CA THR A 42 -4.14 3.44 -5.20
C THR A 42 -4.77 4.10 -6.43
N ILE A 43 -4.47 5.38 -6.66
CA ILE A 43 -4.97 6.12 -7.83
C ILE A 43 -4.41 5.51 -9.12
N MET A 44 -3.11 5.22 -9.17
CA MET A 44 -2.49 4.58 -10.33
C MET A 44 -3.13 3.23 -10.65
N LEU A 45 -3.37 2.40 -9.64
CA LEU A 45 -4.05 1.12 -9.80
C LEU A 45 -5.48 1.30 -10.31
N ALA A 46 -6.25 2.21 -9.71
CA ALA A 46 -7.61 2.50 -10.14
C ALA A 46 -7.67 3.00 -11.60
N VAL A 47 -6.78 3.92 -11.97
CA VAL A 47 -6.68 4.44 -13.34
C VAL A 47 -6.32 3.32 -14.32
N ALA A 48 -5.34 2.48 -13.99
CA ALA A 48 -4.96 1.34 -14.82
C ALA A 48 -6.12 0.36 -15.02
N MET A 49 -6.89 0.07 -13.95
CA MET A 49 -8.07 -0.79 -14.01
C MET A 49 -9.16 -0.20 -14.92
N VAL A 50 -9.41 1.11 -14.82
CA VAL A 50 -10.40 1.82 -15.66
C VAL A 50 -9.96 1.81 -17.13
N LEU A 51 -8.69 2.10 -17.42
CA LEU A 51 -8.15 2.03 -18.77
C LEU A 51 -8.29 0.62 -19.35
N MET A 52 -7.90 -0.40 -18.59
CA MET A 52 -8.07 -1.80 -18.99
C MET A 52 -9.54 -2.11 -19.26
N PHE A 53 -10.47 -1.68 -18.40
CA PHE A 53 -11.91 -1.90 -18.61
C PHE A 53 -12.40 -1.33 -19.95
N PHE A 54 -12.04 -0.08 -20.28
CA PHE A 54 -12.42 0.51 -21.57
C PHE A 54 -11.77 -0.18 -22.77
N THR A 55 -10.48 -0.56 -22.67
CA THR A 55 -9.83 -1.32 -23.74
C THR A 55 -10.47 -2.69 -23.94
N ASN A 56 -10.96 -3.32 -22.87
CA ASN A 56 -11.65 -4.59 -22.94
C ASN A 56 -12.99 -4.45 -23.65
N ILE A 57 -13.78 -3.42 -23.36
CA ILE A 57 -15.02 -3.14 -24.10
C ILE A 57 -14.73 -2.94 -25.59
N PHE A 58 -13.71 -2.15 -25.93
CA PHE A 58 -13.34 -1.89 -27.33
C PHE A 58 -12.88 -3.16 -28.07
N THR A 59 -12.08 -4.00 -27.41
CA THR A 59 -11.51 -5.21 -28.01
C THR A 59 -12.41 -6.44 -27.91
N SER A 60 -13.52 -6.38 -27.16
CA SER A 60 -14.46 -7.51 -26.97
C SER A 60 -15.06 -8.02 -28.28
N THR A 61 -15.08 -7.18 -29.33
CA THR A 61 -15.49 -7.57 -30.68
C THR A 61 -14.56 -8.59 -31.35
N LYS A 62 -13.33 -8.77 -30.84
CA LYS A 62 -12.30 -9.68 -31.38
C LYS A 62 -12.21 -11.02 -30.63
N GLY A 63 -13.09 -11.26 -29.65
CA GLY A 63 -13.12 -12.49 -28.84
C GLY A 63 -12.49 -12.34 -27.45
N PHE A 64 -12.49 -13.43 -26.69
CA PHE A 64 -11.99 -13.46 -25.30
C PHE A 64 -10.48 -13.19 -25.24
N ASN A 65 -10.09 -12.30 -24.34
CA ASN A 65 -8.69 -11.97 -24.04
C ASN A 65 -8.45 -12.13 -22.54
N ALA A 66 -7.35 -12.74 -22.12
CA ALA A 66 -7.00 -12.88 -20.69
C ALA A 66 -6.93 -11.52 -19.96
N PHE A 67 -6.56 -10.44 -20.66
CA PHE A 67 -6.57 -9.08 -20.11
C PHE A 67 -7.98 -8.56 -19.76
N SER A 68 -9.04 -9.23 -20.21
CA SER A 68 -10.44 -8.91 -19.85
C SER A 68 -10.81 -9.21 -18.40
N ILE A 69 -10.17 -10.22 -17.80
CA ILE A 69 -10.43 -10.62 -16.42
C ILE A 69 -9.55 -9.84 -15.43
N MET A 70 -8.44 -9.28 -15.92
CA MET A 70 -7.42 -8.66 -15.07
C MET A 70 -7.92 -7.50 -14.19
N PRO A 71 -8.82 -6.60 -14.65
CA PRO A 71 -9.42 -5.59 -13.79
C PRO A 71 -10.14 -6.20 -12.59
N MET A 72 -10.88 -7.30 -12.78
CA MET A 72 -11.60 -7.97 -11.70
C MET A 72 -10.65 -8.60 -10.68
N ALA A 73 -9.55 -9.19 -11.15
CA ALA A 73 -8.53 -9.80 -10.30
C ALA A 73 -7.86 -8.77 -9.35
N PHE A 74 -7.83 -7.49 -9.74
CA PHE A 74 -7.22 -6.43 -8.93
C PHE A 74 -8.18 -5.78 -7.92
N ILE A 75 -9.48 -6.08 -7.95
CA ILE A 75 -10.46 -5.51 -7.01
C ILE A 75 -10.06 -5.74 -5.54
N PRO A 76 -9.69 -6.96 -5.09
CA PRO A 76 -9.34 -7.18 -3.68
C PRO A 76 -8.14 -6.33 -3.25
N ILE A 77 -7.15 -6.18 -4.12
CA ILE A 77 -5.94 -5.38 -3.86
C ILE A 77 -6.31 -3.89 -3.77
N LEU A 78 -7.19 -3.41 -4.65
CA LEU A 78 -7.68 -2.04 -4.61
C LEU A 78 -8.41 -1.75 -3.28
N VAL A 79 -9.27 -2.66 -2.83
CA VAL A 79 -9.99 -2.54 -1.55
C VAL A 79 -9.02 -2.49 -0.37
N VAL A 80 -8.01 -3.36 -0.33
CA VAL A 80 -6.98 -3.34 0.72
C VAL A 80 -6.22 -2.01 0.73
N ASN A 81 -5.86 -1.49 -0.44
CA ASN A 81 -5.15 -0.21 -0.56
C ASN A 81 -6.01 0.98 -0.09
N ILE A 82 -7.30 1.01 -0.44
CA ILE A 82 -8.25 2.02 0.04
C ILE A 82 -8.40 1.94 1.56
N ASN A 83 -8.54 0.74 2.11
CA ASN A 83 -8.65 0.54 3.57
C ASN A 83 -7.38 1.00 4.29
N ASN A 84 -6.20 0.69 3.76
CA ASN A 84 -4.93 1.16 4.32
C ASN A 84 -4.80 2.69 4.23
N LEU A 85 -5.21 3.29 3.12
CA LEU A 85 -5.25 4.74 2.97
C LEU A 85 -6.18 5.40 4.01
N ASN A 86 -7.35 4.81 4.25
CA ASN A 86 -8.30 5.31 5.24
C ASN A 86 -7.75 5.21 6.67
N LYS A 87 -7.04 4.12 6.99
CA LYS A 87 -6.36 3.97 8.29
C LYS A 87 -5.28 5.04 8.49
N LEU A 88 -4.45 5.30 7.47
CA LEU A 88 -3.43 6.35 7.52
C LEU A 88 -4.06 7.73 7.70
N LYS A 89 -5.10 8.06 6.93
CA LYS A 89 -5.83 9.33 7.05
C LYS A 89 -6.50 9.51 8.41
N LYS A 90 -7.04 8.42 8.98
CA LYS A 90 -7.62 8.46 10.32
C LYS A 90 -6.54 8.80 11.36
N GLU A 91 -5.40 8.12 11.32
CA GLU A 91 -4.29 8.41 12.25
C GLU A 91 -3.77 9.84 12.10
N ILE A 92 -3.62 10.35 10.86
CA ILE A 92 -3.23 11.73 10.58
C ILE A 92 -4.21 12.72 11.21
N LYS A 93 -5.52 12.46 11.03
CA LYS A 93 -6.59 13.28 11.63
C LYS A 93 -6.58 13.22 13.16
N ASP A 94 -6.43 12.02 13.73
CA ASP A 94 -6.40 11.81 15.18
C ASP A 94 -5.20 12.54 15.82
N ARG A 95 -4.10 12.71 15.09
CA ARG A 95 -2.92 13.49 15.48
C ARG A 95 -2.97 14.97 15.14
N ASN A 96 -3.98 15.42 14.38
CA ASN A 96 -4.09 16.78 13.82
C ASN A 96 -2.83 17.25 13.06
N ILE A 97 -2.30 16.40 12.19
CA ILE A 97 -1.14 16.69 11.33
C ILE A 97 -1.45 16.58 9.84
#